data_AF-A0A1V5I8K9-F1
#
_entry.id   AF-A0A1V5I8K9-F1
#
_cell.length_a   1.000
_cell.length_b   1.000
_cell.length_c   1.000
_cell.angle_alpha   90.00
_cell.angle_beta   90.00
_cell.angle_gamma   90.00
#
_symmetry.space_group_name_H-M   'P 1'
#
loop_
_entity.id
_entity.type
_entity.pdbx_description
1 polymer ?
#
loop_
_entity_poly.entity_id
_entity_poly.type
_entity_poly.pdbx_seq_one_letter_code
_entity_poly.pdbx_strand_id
1 'polypeptide(L)'
;MMYRYGISYYTAEEDGRKPQSGLDVRLLRPGADWQTGIPLIETGKSGYYECLIKEEKDCGFYEIWDNRNDPNGSFSGKYCTIGKLDARGLQDRCIYSNHIEDGAVTATKIAKESISAIHLDNSTFKLSKLQHEIQNEYRGTGDKTQQSPALTKEDKFIFHKLDQEYDEMPFVQISNMCDSHLFIDNLKLDKNMVTVTLGIAMPGEGEVAKYQILAIATDKP
;
A
#
# COMPACT_ATOMS: atom_id res chain seq x y z
N MET A 1 7.28 29.75 -12.88
CA MET A 1 7.10 29.54 -14.33
C MET A 1 5.81 30.24 -14.73
N MET A 2 5.76 30.91 -15.88
CA MET A 2 4.57 31.66 -16.31
C MET A 2 4.04 31.01 -17.58
N TYR A 3 2.77 30.58 -17.56
CA TYR A 3 2.13 29.95 -18.71
C TYR A 3 1.13 30.91 -19.34
N ARG A 4 1.09 30.93 -20.66
CA ARG A 4 0.08 31.67 -21.44
C ARG A 4 -0.77 30.65 -22.19
N TYR A 5 -2.08 30.79 -22.07
CA TYR A 5 -3.04 30.02 -22.85
C TYR A 5 -3.88 30.97 -23.68
N GLY A 6 -4.10 30.63 -24.94
CA GLY A 6 -4.96 31.41 -25.81
C GLY A 6 -5.78 30.52 -26.73
N ILE A 7 -6.96 31.01 -27.08
CA ILE A 7 -7.90 30.36 -27.99
C ILE A 7 -8.53 31.42 -28.88
N SER A 8 -8.79 31.06 -30.13
CA SER A 8 -9.51 31.92 -31.05
C SER A 8 -10.87 31.36 -31.42
N TYR A 9 -11.85 32.25 -31.54
CA TYR A 9 -13.19 31.95 -32.02
C TYR A 9 -13.43 32.60 -33.37
N TYR A 10 -13.87 31.79 -34.34
CA TYR A 10 -14.20 32.25 -35.68
C TYR A 10 -15.47 31.57 -36.18
N THR A 11 -16.26 32.31 -36.96
CA THR A 11 -17.33 31.77 -37.80
C THR A 11 -16.80 31.53 -39.20
N ALA A 12 -17.20 30.41 -39.82
CA ALA A 12 -16.92 30.17 -41.22
C ALA A 12 -18.01 30.86 -42.06
N GLU A 13 -17.59 31.73 -42.96
CA GLU A 13 -18.44 32.47 -43.90
C GLU A 13 -17.91 32.27 -45.34
N GLU A 14 -18.70 32.65 -46.34
CA GLU A 14 -18.36 32.45 -47.76
C GLU A 14 -17.04 33.14 -48.16
N ASP A 15 -16.71 34.25 -47.52
CA ASP A 15 -15.51 35.07 -47.76
C ASP A 15 -14.33 34.74 -46.82
N GLY A 16 -14.48 33.76 -45.93
CA GLY A 16 -13.42 33.29 -45.05
C GLY A 16 -13.84 33.14 -43.58
N ARG A 17 -12.86 33.24 -42.67
CA ARG A 17 -13.11 33.15 -41.21
C ARG A 17 -13.29 34.54 -40.64
N LYS A 18 -14.47 34.83 -40.07
CA LYS A 18 -14.72 36.08 -39.34
C LYS A 18 -14.52 35.90 -37.84
N PRO A 19 -13.81 36.82 -37.16
CA PRO A 19 -13.57 36.71 -35.72
C PRO A 19 -14.85 36.90 -34.93
N GLN A 20 -15.04 36.06 -33.92
CA GLN A 20 -16.11 36.24 -32.94
C GLN A 20 -15.56 37.02 -31.75
N SER A 21 -15.73 38.34 -31.79
CA SER A 21 -15.30 39.29 -30.75
C SER A 21 -16.38 39.50 -29.69
N GLY A 22 -15.97 39.86 -28.47
CA GLY A 22 -16.86 40.21 -27.37
C GLY A 22 -17.45 39.03 -26.58
N LEU A 23 -16.89 37.83 -26.71
CA LEU A 23 -17.27 36.67 -25.90
C LEU A 23 -16.70 36.77 -24.48
N ASP A 24 -17.45 36.29 -23.49
CA ASP A 24 -16.88 35.94 -22.19
C ASP A 24 -16.40 34.49 -22.31
N VAL A 25 -15.09 34.30 -22.18
CA VAL A 25 -14.43 33.00 -22.30
C VAL A 25 -13.66 32.74 -21.03
N ARG A 26 -13.80 31.55 -20.45
CA ARG A 26 -13.19 31.20 -19.17
C ARG A 26 -12.60 29.81 -19.16
N LEU A 27 -11.51 29.65 -18.41
CA LEU A 27 -11.02 28.34 -17.99
C LEU A 27 -11.68 27.97 -16.67
N LEU A 28 -12.45 26.89 -16.65
CA LEU A 28 -13.11 26.36 -15.47
C LEU A 28 -12.49 25.03 -15.07
N ARG A 29 -12.39 24.79 -13.76
CA ARG A 29 -12.12 23.43 -13.27
C ARG A 29 -13.40 22.61 -13.45
N PRO A 30 -13.31 21.29 -13.78
CA PRO A 30 -14.49 20.44 -13.83
C PRO A 30 -15.32 20.55 -12.54
N GLY A 31 -16.62 20.82 -12.69
CA GLY A 31 -17.55 21.01 -11.58
C GLY A 31 -17.46 22.36 -10.84
N ALA A 32 -16.62 23.29 -11.29
CA ALA A 32 -16.54 24.63 -10.72
C ALA A 32 -17.66 25.53 -11.25
N ASP A 33 -17.98 26.55 -10.45
CA ASP A 33 -18.96 27.58 -10.78
C ASP A 33 -18.40 28.57 -11.82
N TRP A 34 -19.22 28.99 -12.78
CA TRP A 34 -18.84 29.85 -13.91
C TRP A 34 -18.13 31.13 -13.48
N GLN A 35 -18.61 31.76 -12.40
CA GLN A 35 -18.10 33.03 -11.89
C GLN A 35 -16.68 32.87 -11.31
N THR A 36 -16.29 31.65 -10.93
CA THR A 36 -14.95 31.33 -10.41
C THR A 36 -13.92 31.04 -11.51
N GLY A 37 -14.37 30.93 -12.77
CA GLY A 37 -13.51 30.65 -13.92
C GLY A 37 -12.48 31.75 -14.18
N ILE A 38 -11.30 31.36 -14.66
CA ILE A 38 -10.24 32.30 -15.04
C ILE A 38 -10.63 32.94 -16.38
N PRO A 39 -10.85 34.27 -16.43
CA PRO A 39 -11.25 34.92 -17.67
C PRO A 39 -10.09 34.99 -18.67
N LEU A 40 -10.41 34.76 -19.94
CA LEU A 40 -9.53 35.08 -21.06
C LEU A 40 -9.93 36.45 -21.62
N ILE A 41 -8.92 37.28 -21.88
CA ILE A 41 -9.09 38.64 -22.35
C ILE A 41 -8.90 38.68 -23.86
N GLU A 42 -9.86 39.27 -24.57
CA GLU A 42 -9.74 39.46 -26.01
C GLU A 42 -8.68 40.50 -26.37
N THR A 43 -7.88 40.22 -27.40
CA THR A 43 -6.93 41.21 -27.95
C THR A 43 -7.54 41.92 -29.16
N GLY A 44 -7.85 43.21 -29.05
CA GLY A 44 -8.09 44.09 -30.21
C GLY A 44 -9.21 43.67 -31.18
N LYS A 45 -10.35 43.18 -30.67
CA LYS A 45 -11.49 42.68 -31.48
C LYS A 45 -11.13 41.58 -32.50
N SER A 46 -10.10 40.80 -32.20
CA SER A 46 -9.53 39.79 -33.12
C SER A 46 -10.19 38.41 -33.03
N GLY A 47 -11.11 38.20 -32.09
CA GLY A 47 -11.61 36.88 -31.72
C GLY A 47 -10.58 36.00 -31.04
N TYR A 48 -9.37 36.50 -30.74
CA TYR A 48 -8.35 35.81 -29.95
C TYR A 48 -8.42 36.24 -28.49
N TYR A 49 -8.56 35.27 -27.61
CA TYR A 49 -8.69 35.43 -26.16
C TYR A 49 -7.53 34.73 -25.48
N GLU A 50 -6.88 35.40 -24.53
CA GLU A 50 -5.76 34.83 -23.78
C GLU A 50 -5.84 35.09 -22.28
N CYS A 51 -5.25 34.19 -21.50
CA CYS A 51 -5.03 34.39 -20.08
C CYS A 51 -3.58 34.08 -19.70
N LEU A 52 -3.18 34.57 -18.53
CA LEU A 52 -1.85 34.39 -17.98
C LEU A 52 -1.94 33.66 -16.64
N ILE A 53 -1.33 32.48 -16.56
CA ILE A 53 -1.23 31.70 -15.33
C ILE A 53 0.13 31.94 -14.70
N LYS A 54 0.13 32.59 -13.53
CA LYS A 54 1.34 33.02 -12.82
C LYS A 54 1.75 32.06 -11.70
N GLU A 55 0.79 31.36 -11.10
CA GLU A 55 1.01 30.50 -9.95
C GLU A 55 0.84 29.02 -10.31
N GLU A 56 1.67 28.16 -9.72
CA GLU A 56 1.63 26.72 -10.00
C GLU A 56 0.30 26.07 -9.54
N LYS A 57 -0.33 26.59 -8.48
CA LYS A 57 -1.66 26.12 -8.03
C LYS A 57 -2.78 26.35 -9.06
N ASP A 58 -2.58 27.31 -9.97
CA ASP A 58 -3.52 27.64 -11.04
C ASP A 58 -3.17 26.89 -12.34
N CYS A 59 -2.15 26.02 -12.33
CA CYS A 59 -1.89 25.03 -13.38
C CYS A 59 -2.78 23.80 -13.22
N GLY A 60 -3.04 23.08 -14.31
CA GLY A 60 -3.78 21.82 -14.30
C GLY A 60 -4.74 21.69 -15.46
N PHE A 61 -5.71 20.79 -15.29
CA PHE A 61 -6.75 20.52 -16.28
C PHE A 61 -7.93 21.50 -16.15
N TYR A 62 -8.39 22.00 -17.28
CA TYR A 62 -9.49 22.95 -17.41
C TYR A 62 -10.45 22.58 -18.54
N GLU A 63 -11.72 22.87 -18.31
CA GLU A 63 -12.75 23.02 -19.32
C GLU A 63 -12.74 24.44 -19.86
N ILE A 64 -12.94 24.60 -21.16
CA ILE A 64 -13.12 25.90 -21.79
C ILE A 64 -14.62 26.18 -21.86
N TRP A 65 -15.05 27.23 -21.20
CA TRP A 65 -16.44 27.67 -21.22
C TRP A 65 -16.54 29.02 -21.90
N ASP A 66 -17.67 29.23 -22.58
CA ASP A 66 -17.97 30.49 -23.23
C ASP A 66 -19.48 30.78 -23.22
N ASN A 67 -19.81 32.05 -23.47
CA ASN A 67 -21.20 32.53 -23.45
C ASN A 67 -21.93 32.45 -24.80
N ARG A 68 -21.42 31.68 -25.78
CA ARG A 68 -22.03 31.63 -27.13
C ARG A 68 -23.42 31.00 -27.12
N ASN A 69 -23.64 30.03 -26.24
CA ASN A 69 -24.92 29.31 -26.14
C ASN A 69 -25.76 29.71 -24.91
N ASP A 70 -25.11 30.19 -23.84
CA ASP A 70 -25.76 30.62 -22.60
C ASP A 70 -25.05 31.87 -22.05
N PRO A 71 -25.75 32.99 -21.78
CA PRO A 71 -25.16 34.17 -21.16
C PRO A 71 -24.49 33.93 -19.81
N ASN A 72 -24.90 32.88 -19.08
CA ASN A 72 -24.30 32.45 -17.81
C ASN A 72 -23.18 31.43 -18.00
N GLY A 73 -22.70 31.24 -19.23
CA GLY A 73 -21.61 30.33 -19.57
C GLY A 73 -22.08 28.91 -19.87
N SER A 74 -21.48 28.33 -20.90
CA SER A 74 -21.71 26.94 -21.29
C SER A 74 -20.39 26.25 -21.65
N PHE A 75 -20.28 24.95 -21.36
CA PHE A 75 -19.12 24.18 -21.74
C PHE A 75 -18.98 24.11 -23.26
N SER A 76 -17.82 24.53 -23.78
CA SER A 76 -17.58 24.62 -25.24
C SER A 76 -17.31 23.26 -25.91
N GLY A 77 -17.23 22.17 -25.13
CA GLY A 77 -16.79 20.86 -25.61
C GLY A 77 -15.27 20.70 -25.69
N LYS A 78 -14.49 21.68 -25.20
CA LYS A 78 -13.02 21.70 -25.31
C LYS A 78 -12.37 21.75 -23.93
N TYR A 79 -11.24 21.06 -23.83
CA TYR A 79 -10.41 21.04 -22.63
C TYR A 79 -9.03 21.58 -22.95
N CYS A 80 -8.32 22.04 -21.92
CA CYS A 80 -6.89 22.32 -22.01
C CYS A 80 -6.18 21.90 -20.72
N THR A 81 -4.89 21.59 -20.84
CA THR A 81 -4.00 21.42 -19.69
C THR A 81 -2.96 22.53 -19.73
N ILE A 82 -2.78 23.22 -18.62
CA ILE A 82 -1.78 24.29 -18.46
C ILE A 82 -0.77 23.85 -17.42
N GLY A 83 0.51 23.81 -17.78
CA GLY A 83 1.57 23.37 -16.87
C GLY A 83 1.45 21.88 -16.52
N LYS A 84 1.68 21.53 -15.24
CA LYS A 84 1.60 20.15 -14.76
C LYS A 84 0.14 19.69 -14.67
N LEU A 85 -0.12 18.44 -15.06
CA LEU A 85 -1.41 17.79 -14.86
C LEU A 85 -1.64 17.52 -13.37
N ASP A 86 -2.86 17.79 -12.90
CA ASP A 86 -3.28 17.47 -11.53
C ASP A 86 -4.32 16.34 -11.55
N ALA A 87 -4.72 15.88 -10.35
CA ALA A 87 -5.65 14.76 -10.21
C ALA A 87 -7.02 14.99 -10.90
N ARG A 88 -7.42 16.25 -11.13
CA ARG A 88 -8.71 16.60 -11.76
C ARG A 88 -8.75 16.27 -13.25
N GLY A 89 -7.59 16.16 -13.90
CA GLY A 89 -7.50 15.72 -15.29
C GLY A 89 -7.36 14.21 -15.47
N LEU A 90 -7.32 13.44 -14.38
CA LEU A 90 -7.26 11.99 -14.42
C LEU A 90 -8.69 11.42 -14.46
N GLN A 91 -8.96 10.59 -15.47
CA GLN A 91 -10.20 9.83 -15.53
C GLN A 91 -10.18 8.65 -14.55
N ASP A 92 -11.36 8.16 -14.19
CA ASP A 92 -11.49 6.94 -13.40
C ASP A 92 -10.70 5.80 -14.04
N ARG A 93 -9.87 5.15 -13.23
CA ARG A 93 -9.05 3.97 -13.61
C ARG A 93 -8.05 4.23 -14.74
N CYS A 94 -7.62 5.48 -14.96
CA CYS A 94 -6.64 5.80 -16.01
C CYS A 94 -5.17 5.55 -15.64
N ILE A 95 -4.86 5.33 -14.35
CA ILE A 95 -3.50 5.03 -13.89
C ILE A 95 -3.32 3.50 -13.85
N TYR A 96 -2.55 2.99 -14.81
CA TYR A 96 -2.17 1.58 -14.90
C TYR A 96 -0.73 1.38 -14.39
N SER A 97 -0.33 0.12 -14.18
CA SER A 97 0.99 -0.21 -13.66
C SER A 97 2.13 0.36 -14.52
N ASN A 98 1.99 0.38 -15.84
CA ASN A 98 2.97 0.94 -16.77
C ASN A 98 3.08 2.48 -16.73
N HIS A 99 2.20 3.17 -15.99
CA HIS A 99 2.28 4.62 -15.76
C HIS A 99 3.06 4.96 -14.48
N ILE A 100 3.42 3.95 -13.68
CA ILE A 100 4.12 4.13 -12.40
C ILE A 100 5.56 3.64 -12.57
N GLU A 101 6.52 4.56 -12.47
CA GLU A 101 7.95 4.22 -12.50
C GLU A 101 8.39 3.49 -11.22
N ASP A 102 9.49 2.75 -11.31
CA ASP A 102 10.09 2.12 -10.14
C ASP A 102 10.45 3.18 -9.07
N GLY A 103 10.11 2.90 -7.82
CA GLY A 103 10.27 3.83 -6.71
C GLY A 103 9.32 5.04 -6.69
N ALA A 104 8.40 5.19 -7.65
CA ALA A 104 7.48 6.33 -7.68
C ALA A 104 6.51 6.36 -6.49
N VAL A 105 6.13 5.20 -5.96
CA VAL A 105 5.26 5.04 -4.77
C VAL A 105 6.10 4.65 -3.57
N THR A 106 6.51 5.65 -2.78
CA THR A 106 7.28 5.46 -1.54
C THR A 106 6.35 5.28 -0.34
N ALA A 107 6.86 4.73 0.77
CA ALA A 107 6.08 4.52 2.00
C ALA A 107 5.37 5.80 2.48
N THR A 108 6.03 6.97 2.38
CA THR A 108 5.47 8.28 2.76
C THR A 108 4.29 8.75 1.89
N LYS A 109 4.09 8.17 0.69
CA LYS A 109 2.98 8.48 -0.22
C LYS A 109 1.78 7.55 0.01
N ILE A 110 1.93 6.50 0.82
CA ILE A 110 0.87 5.54 1.13
C ILE A 110 0.21 5.98 2.44
N ALA A 111 -1.11 6.19 2.41
CA ALA A 111 -1.84 6.54 3.62
C ALA A 111 -1.86 5.35 4.60
N LYS A 112 -1.87 5.65 5.90
CA LYS A 112 -1.99 4.61 6.93
C LYS A 112 -3.24 3.78 6.64
N GLU A 113 -3.10 2.44 6.71
CA GLU A 113 -4.18 1.46 6.51
C GLU A 113 -4.78 1.40 5.08
N SER A 114 -4.23 2.12 4.08
CA SER A 114 -4.77 2.04 2.71
C SER A 114 -4.40 0.75 1.97
N ILE A 115 -3.40 0.01 2.47
CA ILE A 115 -3.00 -1.30 1.97
C ILE A 115 -3.33 -2.34 3.04
N SER A 116 -4.22 -3.26 2.72
CA SER A 116 -4.59 -4.38 3.59
C SER A 116 -4.18 -5.70 2.95
N ALA A 117 -4.35 -6.82 3.67
CA ALA A 117 -3.98 -8.14 3.18
C ALA A 117 -4.63 -8.48 1.82
N ILE A 118 -5.84 -7.97 1.54
CA ILE A 118 -6.53 -8.21 0.26
C ILE A 118 -5.90 -7.47 -0.94
N HIS A 119 -5.09 -6.44 -0.69
CA HIS A 119 -4.37 -5.69 -1.72
C HIS A 119 -2.98 -6.29 -2.02
N LEU A 120 -2.56 -7.29 -1.24
CA LEU A 120 -1.27 -7.95 -1.37
C LEU A 120 -1.50 -9.34 -1.99
N ASP A 121 -0.65 -9.72 -2.94
CA ASP A 121 -0.68 -11.09 -3.45
C ASP A 121 -0.24 -12.07 -2.34
N ASN A 122 -0.80 -13.29 -2.37
CA ASN A 122 -0.50 -14.38 -1.44
C ASN A 122 1.01 -14.71 -1.38
N SER A 123 1.74 -14.46 -2.47
CA SER A 123 3.20 -14.61 -2.53
C SER A 123 3.98 -13.64 -1.62
N THR A 124 3.32 -12.61 -1.11
CA THR A 124 3.89 -11.56 -0.24
C THR A 124 3.96 -11.98 1.23
N PHE A 125 3.13 -12.93 1.67
CA PHE A 125 3.20 -13.55 2.99
C PHE A 125 4.14 -14.77 2.96
N LYS A 126 5.44 -14.48 2.89
CA LYS A 126 6.45 -15.51 3.17
C LYS A 126 6.53 -15.73 4.68
N LEU A 127 6.86 -16.96 5.11
CA LEU A 127 7.24 -17.25 6.50
C LEU A 127 8.35 -16.31 7.02
N SER A 128 9.15 -15.72 6.13
CA SER A 128 10.13 -14.68 6.48
C SER A 128 9.53 -13.37 7.01
N LYS A 129 8.22 -13.17 6.89
CA LYS A 129 7.46 -12.06 7.51
C LYS A 129 6.74 -12.47 8.78
N LEU A 130 6.93 -13.70 9.23
CA LEU A 130 6.48 -14.17 10.52
C LEU A 130 7.71 -14.36 11.38
N GLN A 131 7.65 -13.84 12.60
CA GLN A 131 8.60 -14.21 13.61
C GLN A 131 8.51 -15.74 13.81
N HIS A 132 9.59 -16.46 13.57
CA HIS A 132 9.61 -17.90 13.77
C HIS A 132 10.93 -18.36 14.38
N GLU A 133 10.85 -19.45 15.14
CA GLU A 133 11.99 -20.11 15.74
C GLU A 133 11.86 -21.62 15.58
N ILE A 134 12.98 -22.28 15.29
CA ILE A 134 13.07 -23.73 15.19
C ILE A 134 14.13 -24.21 16.18
N GLN A 135 13.75 -25.16 17.04
CA GLN A 135 14.67 -25.84 17.94
C GLN A 135 14.61 -27.35 17.73
N ASN A 136 15.71 -28.05 18.01
CA ASN A 136 15.79 -29.51 17.95
C ASN A 136 16.12 -30.10 19.33
N GLU A 137 16.32 -31.41 19.40
CA GLU A 137 16.51 -32.15 20.64
C GLU A 137 17.71 -31.71 21.50
N TYR A 138 18.72 -31.10 20.88
CA TYR A 138 19.92 -30.63 21.58
C TYR A 138 19.70 -29.32 22.34
N ARG A 139 18.55 -28.68 22.15
CA ARG A 139 18.16 -27.43 22.81
C ARG A 139 17.31 -27.66 24.07
N GLY A 140 16.82 -28.88 24.26
CA GLY A 140 15.98 -29.25 25.38
C GLY A 140 16.75 -30.05 26.43
N THR A 141 16.45 -29.84 27.71
CA THR A 141 17.12 -30.52 28.83
C THR A 141 16.16 -31.41 29.60
N GLY A 142 16.54 -32.67 29.83
CA GLY A 142 15.76 -33.65 30.58
C GLY A 142 15.61 -33.29 32.07
N ASP A 143 14.47 -33.58 32.67
CA ASP A 143 14.16 -33.21 34.06
C ASP A 143 14.99 -33.95 35.11
N LYS A 144 15.37 -35.20 34.89
CA LYS A 144 16.14 -35.99 35.86
C LYS A 144 17.62 -36.05 35.51
N THR A 145 17.92 -36.34 34.25
CA THR A 145 19.29 -36.51 33.77
C THR A 145 20.00 -35.17 33.64
N GLN A 146 19.24 -34.09 33.43
CA GLN A 146 19.76 -32.76 33.09
C GLN A 146 20.62 -32.77 31.81
N GLN A 147 20.40 -33.76 30.93
CA GLN A 147 21.13 -33.92 29.68
C GLN A 147 20.34 -33.42 28.47
N SER A 148 21.09 -33.15 27.40
CA SER A 148 20.58 -32.77 26.08
C SER A 148 21.32 -33.60 25.01
N PRO A 149 20.65 -34.42 24.20
CA PRO A 149 19.21 -34.74 24.25
C PRO A 149 18.78 -35.47 25.53
N ALA A 150 17.51 -35.32 25.92
CA ALA A 150 16.95 -36.04 27.07
C ALA A 150 16.83 -37.55 26.81
N LEU A 151 16.97 -38.35 27.87
CA LEU A 151 16.87 -39.82 27.80
C LEU A 151 15.42 -40.25 28.01
N THR A 152 14.82 -40.92 27.04
CA THR A 152 13.37 -41.25 27.02
C THR A 152 12.93 -42.16 28.16
N LYS A 153 13.84 -43.00 28.67
CA LYS A 153 13.57 -43.96 29.74
C LYS A 153 13.81 -43.40 31.14
N GLU A 154 14.61 -42.33 31.25
CA GLU A 154 15.00 -41.75 32.53
C GLU A 154 14.26 -40.44 32.82
N ASP A 155 14.09 -39.60 31.81
CA ASP A 155 13.40 -38.32 31.90
C ASP A 155 11.89 -38.49 31.67
N LYS A 156 11.09 -37.66 32.33
CA LYS A 156 9.65 -37.54 32.12
C LYS A 156 9.29 -36.25 31.37
N PHE A 157 10.10 -35.22 31.56
CA PHE A 157 9.89 -33.92 30.94
C PHE A 157 11.17 -33.41 30.29
N ILE A 158 11.00 -32.62 29.23
CA ILE A 158 12.08 -31.92 28.54
C ILE A 158 11.77 -30.43 28.54
N PHE A 159 12.69 -29.61 29.03
CA PHE A 159 12.51 -28.17 29.13
C PHE A 159 13.27 -27.44 28.03
N HIS A 160 12.56 -26.55 27.34
CA HIS A 160 13.13 -25.60 26.38
C HIS A 160 12.85 -24.18 26.82
N LYS A 161 13.80 -23.30 26.51
CA LYS A 161 13.59 -21.86 26.46
C LYS A 161 13.77 -21.42 25.02
N LEU A 162 12.76 -20.75 24.45
CA LEU A 162 12.90 -20.13 23.15
C LEU A 162 13.90 -18.96 23.24
N ASP A 163 14.70 -18.75 22.20
CA ASP A 163 15.73 -17.72 22.14
C ASP A 163 15.12 -16.34 21.87
N GLN A 164 14.00 -16.28 21.15
CA GLN A 164 13.32 -15.04 20.81
C GLN A 164 12.37 -14.58 21.91
N GLU A 165 12.14 -13.26 21.93
CA GLU A 165 11.12 -12.63 22.76
C GLU A 165 9.78 -12.59 22.02
N TYR A 166 8.68 -12.82 22.74
CA TYR A 166 7.33 -12.85 22.21
C TYR A 166 6.40 -12.00 23.09
N ASP A 167 5.69 -11.03 22.52
CA ASP A 167 4.71 -10.22 23.27
C ASP A 167 3.48 -11.05 23.70
N GLU A 168 3.12 -12.03 22.88
CA GLU A 168 1.97 -12.93 23.06
C GLU A 168 2.43 -14.36 22.81
N MET A 169 1.69 -15.35 23.32
CA MET A 169 2.08 -16.76 23.17
C MET A 169 2.14 -17.14 21.67
N PRO A 170 3.29 -17.61 21.16
CA PRO A 170 3.39 -18.10 19.79
C PRO A 170 2.59 -19.39 19.61
N PHE A 171 2.21 -19.68 18.37
CA PHE A 171 1.78 -21.02 18.01
C PHE A 171 2.99 -21.95 18.02
N VAL A 172 2.97 -22.97 18.88
CA VAL A 172 4.06 -23.94 19.02
C VAL A 172 3.60 -25.32 18.55
N GLN A 173 4.37 -25.93 17.66
CA GLN A 173 4.14 -27.28 17.14
C GLN A 173 5.38 -28.14 17.37
N ILE A 174 5.16 -29.40 17.74
CA ILE A 174 6.20 -30.43 17.86
C ILE A 174 6.06 -31.45 16.73
N SER A 175 7.18 -31.75 16.08
CA SER A 175 7.34 -32.86 15.14
C SER A 175 8.12 -33.96 15.85
N ASN A 176 7.43 -35.02 16.28
CA ASN A 176 8.05 -36.17 16.91
C ASN A 176 8.80 -37.02 15.87
N MET A 177 10.07 -37.33 16.13
CA MET A 177 10.96 -38.07 15.23
C MET A 177 11.58 -39.30 15.93
N CYS A 178 10.97 -39.76 17.02
CA CYS A 178 11.31 -40.99 17.72
C CYS A 178 10.07 -41.86 17.94
N ASP A 179 10.28 -43.06 18.47
CA ASP A 179 9.24 -44.05 18.77
C ASP A 179 8.58 -43.86 20.15
N SER A 180 9.09 -42.93 20.96
CA SER A 180 8.44 -42.50 22.20
C SER A 180 7.34 -41.49 21.90
N HIS A 181 6.28 -41.43 22.71
CA HIS A 181 5.22 -40.44 22.53
C HIS A 181 5.60 -39.11 23.19
N LEU A 182 5.99 -38.13 22.37
CA LEU A 182 6.27 -36.78 22.80
C LEU A 182 5.06 -35.85 22.58
N PHE A 183 4.73 -35.03 23.57
CA PHE A 183 3.66 -34.04 23.49
C PHE A 183 4.04 -32.75 24.22
N ILE A 184 3.41 -31.64 23.87
CA ILE A 184 3.57 -30.38 24.61
C ILE A 184 2.73 -30.49 25.89
N ASP A 185 3.40 -30.58 27.03
CA ASP A 185 2.76 -30.65 28.35
C ASP A 185 2.34 -29.25 28.82
N ASN A 186 3.21 -28.25 28.61
CA ASN A 186 2.95 -26.88 29.02
C ASN A 186 3.67 -25.85 28.14
N LEU A 187 3.05 -24.68 27.99
CA LEU A 187 3.63 -23.49 27.39
C LEU A 187 3.47 -22.33 28.38
N LYS A 188 4.58 -21.67 28.72
CA LYS A 188 4.57 -20.53 29.65
C LYS A 188 5.24 -19.31 29.04
N LEU A 189 4.56 -18.16 29.10
CA LEU A 189 5.10 -16.86 28.75
C LEU A 189 5.37 -16.06 30.03
N ASP A 190 6.61 -15.62 30.24
CA ASP A 190 7.00 -14.76 31.36
C ASP A 190 7.93 -13.64 30.87
N LYS A 191 7.50 -12.38 31.00
CA LYS A 191 8.24 -11.18 30.56
C LYS A 191 8.84 -11.34 29.15
N ASN A 192 8.02 -11.79 28.22
CA ASN A 192 8.33 -12.05 26.81
C ASN A 192 9.16 -13.31 26.51
N MET A 193 9.60 -14.08 27.51
CA MET A 193 10.29 -15.35 27.27
C MET A 193 9.32 -16.52 27.31
N VAL A 194 9.38 -17.37 26.28
CA VAL A 194 8.58 -18.59 26.21
C VAL A 194 9.38 -19.79 26.69
N THR A 195 8.79 -20.56 27.60
CA THR A 195 9.28 -21.88 28.02
C THR A 195 8.33 -22.94 27.48
N VAL A 196 8.88 -23.93 26.79
CA VAL A 196 8.15 -25.11 26.29
C VAL A 196 8.53 -26.30 27.15
N THR A 197 7.54 -26.96 27.75
CA THR A 197 7.74 -28.23 28.46
C THR A 197 7.15 -29.35 27.62
N LEU A 198 7.99 -30.29 27.22
CA LEU A 198 7.55 -31.51 26.54
C LEU A 198 7.40 -32.63 27.56
N GLY A 199 6.33 -33.40 27.46
CA GLY A 199 6.15 -34.66 28.19
C GLY A 199 6.62 -35.84 27.36
N ILE A 200 7.22 -36.83 28.02
CA ILE A 200 7.57 -38.13 27.44
C ILE A 200 6.59 -39.18 27.99
N ALA A 201 5.75 -39.72 27.11
CA ALA A 201 4.89 -40.86 27.38
C ALA A 201 5.31 -42.06 26.55
N MET A 202 4.96 -43.27 27.02
CA MET A 202 5.19 -44.54 26.30
C MET A 202 6.63 -44.62 25.74
N PRO A 203 7.66 -44.73 26.61
CA PRO A 203 9.04 -44.75 26.16
C PRO A 203 9.27 -45.91 25.18
N GLY A 204 9.80 -45.58 24.01
CA GLY A 204 10.13 -46.52 22.96
C GLY A 204 11.44 -47.28 23.22
N GLU A 205 11.93 -47.96 22.19
CA GLU A 205 13.20 -48.66 22.25
C GLU A 205 14.38 -47.69 22.21
N GLY A 206 14.22 -46.56 21.50
CA GLY A 206 15.24 -45.51 21.35
C GLY A 206 15.65 -44.88 22.69
N GLU A 207 16.95 -44.62 22.87
CA GLU A 207 17.52 -44.12 24.13
C GLU A 207 17.30 -42.61 24.33
N VAL A 208 17.31 -41.83 23.24
CA VAL A 208 17.23 -40.36 23.26
C VAL A 208 15.96 -39.87 22.58
N ALA A 209 15.37 -38.79 23.11
CA ALA A 209 14.24 -38.13 22.48
C ALA A 209 14.70 -37.36 21.23
N LYS A 210 14.07 -37.62 20.08
CA LYS A 210 14.34 -36.89 18.82
C LYS A 210 13.09 -36.19 18.33
N TYR A 211 13.19 -34.88 18.08
CA TYR A 211 12.05 -34.06 17.70
C TYR A 211 12.51 -32.69 17.18
N GLN A 212 11.56 -31.95 16.62
CA GLN A 212 11.72 -30.54 16.28
C GLN A 212 10.56 -29.73 16.86
N ILE A 213 10.86 -28.55 17.39
CA ILE A 213 9.89 -27.54 17.79
C ILE A 213 9.88 -26.44 16.72
N LEU A 214 8.69 -26.02 16.30
CA LEU A 214 8.46 -24.83 15.50
C LEU A 214 7.56 -23.88 16.29
N ALA A 215 8.06 -22.68 16.57
CA ALA A 215 7.30 -21.58 17.15
C ALA A 215 7.07 -20.50 16.09
N ILE A 216 5.82 -20.04 15.95
CA ILE A 216 5.43 -19.02 14.97
C ILE A 216 4.60 -17.94 15.67
N ALA A 217 4.99 -16.69 15.47
CA ALA A 217 4.23 -15.52 15.89
C ALA A 217 4.04 -14.54 14.72
N THR A 218 3.00 -13.72 14.82
CA THR A 218 2.84 -12.56 13.94
C THR A 218 3.96 -11.57 14.19
N ASP A 219 4.66 -11.18 13.13
CA ASP A 219 5.61 -10.07 13.17
C ASP A 219 4.79 -8.77 13.37
N LYS A 220 4.97 -8.07 14.49
CA LYS A 220 4.39 -6.73 14.66
C LYS A 220 5.37 -5.75 14.01
N PRO A 221 4.93 -4.92 13.03
CA PRO A 221 5.80 -4.02 12.28
C PRO A 221 6.45 -2.93 13.13
#